data_AF-A0AAE3WIW7-F1
#
_entry.id   AF-A0AAE3WIW7-F1
#
_cell.length_a   1.000
_cell.length_b   1.000
_cell.length_c   1.000
_cell.angle_alpha   90.00
_cell.angle_beta   90.00
_cell.angle_gamma   90.00
#
_symmetry.space_group_name_H-M   'P 1'
#
loop_
_entity.id
_entity.type
_entity.pdbx_description
1 polymer ?
#
loop_
_entity_poly.entity_id
_entity_poly.type
_entity_poly.pdbx_seq_one_letter_code
_entity_poly.pdbx_strand_id
1 'polypeptide(L)' 'IGAFFEYNYDNLDNLNLTAGVRVDQHNLLGFFVTPRLHLRYTPWEKAAFRASVGRGKRSANIFAENQQMFATSRAINIV' A
#
# COMPACT_ATOMS: atom_id res chain seq x y z
N ILE A 1 9.37 9.63 -9.30
CA ILE A 1 8.18 10.01 -10.12
C ILE A 1 7.30 8.77 -10.23
N GLY A 2 5.98 8.92 -10.17
CA GLY A 2 5.06 7.79 -10.25
C GLY A 2 3.72 8.17 -10.86
N ALA A 3 2.99 7.17 -11.32
CA ALA A 3 1.66 7.27 -11.89
C ALA A 3 0.71 6.33 -11.15
N PHE A 4 -0.53 6.76 -10.97
CA PHE A 4 -1.57 5.98 -10.31
C PHE A 4 -2.81 5.96 -11.19
N PHE A 5 -3.40 4.78 -11.33
CA PHE A 5 -4.66 4.57 -12.03
C PHE A 5 -5.61 3.80 -11.10
N GLU A 6 -6.85 4.24 -11.03
CA GLU A 6 -7.91 3.57 -10.28
C GLU A 6 -9.19 3.50 -11.13
N TYR A 7 -9.82 2.34 -11.10
CA TYR A 7 -11.10 2.05 -11.72
C TYR A 7 -12.07 1.57 -10.65
N ASN A 8 -13.18 2.29 -10.52
CA ASN A 8 -14.26 1.96 -9.60
C ASN A 8 -15.47 1.54 -10.41
N TYR A 9 -15.97 0.34 -10.12
CA TYR A 9 -17.21 -0.19 -10.67
C TYR A 9 -18.18 -0.41 -9.53
N ASP A 10 -19.36 0.19 -9.65
CA ASP A 10 -20.46 0.02 -8.71
C ASP A 10 -21.70 -0.35 -9.51
N ASN A 11 -22.32 -1.47 -9.16
CA ASN A 11 -23.55 -1.95 -9.77
C ASN A 11 -24.81 -1.44 -9.03
N LEU A 12 -24.66 -0.49 -8.09
CA LEU A 12 -25.69 0.15 -7.26
C LEU A 12 -26.49 -0.75 -6.31
N ASP A 13 -26.50 -2.06 -6.54
CA ASP A 13 -27.24 -3.01 -5.72
C ASP A 13 -26.34 -3.71 -4.70
N ASN A 14 -25.45 -4.58 -5.19
CA ASN A 14 -24.83 -5.60 -4.36
C ASN A 14 -23.35 -5.80 -4.60
N LEU A 15 -22.77 -5.22 -5.65
CA LEU A 15 -21.38 -5.46 -6.03
C LEU A 15 -20.65 -4.14 -6.27
N ASN A 16 -19.59 -3.94 -5.51
CA ASN A 16 -18.66 -2.84 -5.67
C ASN A 16 -17.25 -3.42 -5.84
N LEU A 17 -16.58 -3.03 -6.92
CA LEU A 17 -15.24 -3.46 -7.29
C LEU A 17 -14.38 -2.23 -7.53
N THR A 18 -13.28 -2.14 -6.80
CA THR A 18 -12.24 -1.13 -7.00
C THR A 18 -10.95 -1.84 -7.40
N ALA A 19 -10.42 -1.50 -8.57
CA ALA A 19 -9.13 -1.95 -9.04
C ALA A 19 -8.21 -0.74 -9.19
N GLY A 20 -7.02 -0.80 -8.61
CA GLY A 20 -6.02 0.26 -8.68
C GLY A 20 -4.64 -0.31 -8.98
N VAL A 21 -3.86 0.45 -9.74
CA VAL A 21 -2.46 0.14 -9.99
C VAL A 21 -1.64 1.40 -9.82
N ARG A 22 -0.56 1.30 -9.04
CA ARG A 22 0.45 2.33 -8.95
C ARG A 22 1.76 1.86 -9.54
N VAL A 23 2.41 2.73 -10.30
CA VAL A 23 3.73 2.51 -10.87
C VAL A 23 4.62 3.65 -10.40
N ASP A 24 5.69 3.32 -9.69
CA ASP A 24 6.60 4.32 -9.13
C ASP A 24 8.04 4.01 -9.51
N GLN A 25 8.78 5.05 -9.89
CA GLN A 25 10.23 5.03 -10.01
C GLN A 25 10.85 5.73 -8.81
N HIS A 26 11.68 4.99 -8.07
CA HIS A 26 12.26 5.44 -6.81
C HIS A 26 13.78 5.34 -6.84
N ASN A 27 14.46 6.36 -6.32
CA ASN A 27 15.91 6.51 -6.48
C ASN A 27 16.71 5.36 -5.82
N LEU A 28 16.20 4.78 -4.73
CA LEU A 28 16.85 3.68 -3.98
C LEU A 28 16.24 2.31 -4.28
N LEU A 29 14.91 2.24 -4.48
CA LEU A 29 14.18 0.97 -4.62
C LEU A 29 13.98 0.53 -6.08
N GLY A 30 14.43 1.35 -7.03
CA GLY A 30 14.19 1.16 -8.46
C GLY A 30 12.71 1.27 -8.83
N PHE A 31 12.38 0.64 -9.95
CA PHE A 31 11.01 0.61 -10.49
C PHE A 31 10.18 -0.41 -9.73
N PHE A 32 8.99 -0.02 -9.27
CA PHE A 32 8.06 -0.95 -8.64
C PHE A 32 6.62 -0.70 -9.03
N VAL A 33 5.86 -1.79 -9.08
CA VAL A 33 4.42 -1.80 -9.36
C VAL A 33 3.67 -2.30 -8.15
N THR A 34 2.63 -1.58 -7.80
CA THR A 34 1.80 -1.78 -6.61
C THR A 34 0.35 -1.96 -7.05
N PRO A 35 -0.08 -3.19 -7.38
CA PRO A 35 -1.48 -3.47 -7.67
C PRO A 35 -2.30 -3.53 -6.38
N ARG A 36 -3.57 -3.14 -6.47
CA ARG A 36 -4.56 -3.18 -5.40
C ARG A 36 -5.92 -3.51 -6.01
N LEU A 37 -6.62 -4.46 -5.40
CA LEU A 37 -7.97 -4.84 -5.78
C LEU A 37 -8.79 -5.01 -4.51
N HIS A 38 -9.93 -4.33 -4.47
CA HIS A 38 -10.94 -4.44 -3.42
C HIS A 38 -12.25 -4.88 -4.07
N LEU A 39 -12.84 -5.92 -3.52
CA LEU A 39 -14.16 -6.43 -3.88
C LEU A 39 -15.03 -6.39 -2.64
N ARG A 40 -16.22 -5.82 -2.79
CA ARG A 40 -17.29 -5.89 -1.79
C ARG A 40 -18.53 -6.43 -2.46
N TYR A 41 -19.08 -7.51 -1.91
CA TYR A 41 -20.32 -8.12 -2.35
C TYR A 41 -21.30 -8.26 -1.18
N THR A 42 -22.50 -7.72 -1.32
CA THR A 42 -23.57 -7.72 -0.30
C THR A 42 -24.77 -8.52 -0.81
N PRO A 43 -24.79 -9.85 -0.61
CA PRO A 43 -25.85 -10.71 -1.17
C PRO A 43 -27.22 -10.50 -0.51
N TRP A 44 -27.27 -9.99 0.72
CA TRP A 44 -28.50 -9.55 1.41
C TRP A 44 -28.15 -8.41 2.37
N GLU A 45 -29.12 -7.57 2.75
CA GLU A 45 -28.88 -6.33 3.52
C GLU A 45 -28.07 -6.51 4.81
N LYS A 46 -28.11 -7.71 5.40
CA LYS A 46 -27.43 -8.04 6.66
C LYS A 46 -26.08 -8.76 6.51
N ALA A 47 -25.59 -9.00 5.29
CA ALA A 47 -24.27 -9.59 5.08
C ALA A 47 -23.46 -8.87 4.01
N ALA A 48 -22.15 -8.75 4.27
CA ALA A 48 -21.18 -8.18 3.35
C ALA A 48 -19.93 -9.05 3.31
N PHE A 49 -19.65 -9.62 2.14
CA PHE A 49 -18.38 -10.25 1.84
C PHE A 49 -17.41 -9.19 1.32
N ARG A 50 -16.21 -9.14 1.89
CA ARG A 50 -15.16 -8.22 1.47
C ARG A 50 -13.90 -9.03 1.22
N ALA A 51 -13.33 -8.86 0.04
CA ALA A 51 -12.05 -9.42 -0.33
C ALA A 51 -11.15 -8.28 -0.78
N SER A 52 -9.90 -8.27 -0.32
CA SER A 52 -8.92 -7.31 -0.75
C SER A 52 -7.60 -7.98 -0.97
N VAL A 53 -7.00 -7.76 -2.13
CA VAL A 53 -5.65 -8.21 -2.45
C VAL A 53 -4.86 -7.02 -2.95
N GLY A 54 -3.67 -6.83 -2.41
CA GLY A 54 -2.82 -5.74 -2.84
C GLY A 54 -1.41 -5.96 -2.37
N ARG A 55 -0.48 -5.32 -3.06
CA ARG A 55 0.92 -5.27 -2.64
C ARG A 55 1.16 -3.93 -1.96
N GLY A 56 1.98 -3.92 -0.92
CA GLY A 56 2.53 -2.70 -0.34
C GLY A 56 4.05 -2.77 -0.35
N LYS A 57 4.73 -1.68 -0.71
CA LYS A 57 6.20 -1.57 -0.62
C LYS A 57 6.54 -0.36 0.23
N ARG A 58 7.39 -0.55 1.24
CA ARG A 58 7.90 0.51 2.13
C ARG A 58 9.43 0.47 2.08
N SER A 59 10.06 1.63 1.96
CA SER A 59 11.52 1.75 2.14
C SER A 59 11.84 1.72 3.63
N ALA A 60 12.80 0.89 4.03
CA ALA A 60 13.36 0.96 5.37
C ALA A 60 14.13 2.27 5.54
N ASN A 61 13.99 2.89 6.70
CA ASN A 61 14.79 4.07 7.06
C ASN A 61 15.52 3.77 8.36
N ILE A 62 16.81 3.45 8.23
CA ILE A 62 17.68 3.03 9.33
C ILE A 62 17.71 4.01 10.50
N PHE A 63 17.55 5.31 10.24
CA PHE A 63 17.52 6.35 11.27
C PHE A 63 16.17 6.39 12.01
N ALA A 64 15.07 6.30 11.26
CA ALA A 64 13.73 6.33 11.83
C ALA A 64 13.42 5.04 12.61
N GLU A 65 14.01 3.91 12.22
CA GLU A 65 13.80 2.61 12.87
C GLU A 65 14.65 2.42 14.13
N ASN A 66 15.77 3.16 14.28
CA ASN A 66 16.70 3.02 15.40
C ASN A 66 16.82 4.30 16.26
N GLN A 67 15.70 5.01 16.48
CA GLN A 67 15.68 6.27 17.24
C GLN A 67 16.30 6.16 18.65
N GLN A 68 16.15 5.00 19.30
CA GLN A 68 16.71 4.75 20.64
C GLN A 68 18.25 4.82 20.65
N MET A 69 18.92 4.49 19.55
CA MET A 69 20.38 4.55 19.48
C MET A 69 20.90 5.99 19.54
N PHE A 70 20.13 6.95 19.00
CA PHE A 70 20.44 8.38 19.06
C PHE A 70 20.18 9.03 20.43
N ALA A 71 19.45 8.34 21.33
CA ALA A 71 19.27 8.80 22.72
C ALA A 71 20.50 8.49 23.60
N THR A 72 21.46 7.74 23.08
CA THR A 72 22.72 7.44 23.77
C THR A 72 23.82 8.33 23.22
N SER A 73 24.72 8.86 24.07
CA SER A 73 25.86 9.69 23.66
C SER A 73 26.97 8.90 22.93
N ARG A 74 26.64 7.77 22.30
CA ARG A 74 27.60 6.90 21.60
C ARG A 74 27.84 7.43 20.19
N ALA A 75 29.08 7.38 19.72
CA ALA A 75 29.39 7.67 18.34
C ALA A 75 28.87 6.54 17.45
N ILE A 76 27.85 6.82 16.62
CA ILE A 76 27.28 5.86 15.68
C ILE A 76 28.08 5.94 14.38
N ASN A 77 28.75 4.85 14.02
CA ASN A 77 29.43 4.71 12.74
C ASN A 77 28.54 3.89 11.79
N ILE A 78 28.23 4.46 10.63
CA ILE A 78 27.45 3.81 9.57
C ILE A 78 28.45 3.40 8.50
N VAL A 79 28.69 2.09 8.38
CA VAL A 79 29.54 1.49 7.35
C VAL A 79 28.67 0.99 6.21
#